data_AF-Q849G5-F1
#
_entry.id   AF-Q849G5-F1
#
_cell.length_a   1.000
_cell.length_b   1.000
_cell.length_c   1.000
_cell.angle_alpha   90.00
_cell.angle_beta   90.00
_cell.angle_gamma   90.00
#
_symmetry.space_group_name_H-M   'P 1'
#
loop_
_entity.id
_entity.type
_entity.pdbx_description
1 polymer ?
#
loop_
_entity_poly.entity_id
_entity_poly.type
_entity_poly.pdbx_seq_one_letter_code
_entity_poly.pdbx_strand_id
1 'polypeptide(L)'
;MILPSPPESKLASGKRKSPTLKKSKAKPGGRRKLNCVGRRFQLAGELICRVPWLAKAARPRLAWIVREVADAGWTADEVIAWLDLEDAPERVLRPSGFLAQRLDGAVRLWPTAEGRARAVEAYRASRRAEQARHAEWEGSGGPSSQFAARLFREAAEQVRRHDHPPAQLLYTLTTDDVPAAPPELSEHELIDMRAAAQKDPSLVTSIAAAYGEDYARYVFSADIADLVQRVRGTGHLVIDRPWEEYA
;
A
#
# COMPACT_ATOMS: atom_id res chain seq x y z
N MET A 1 -14.53 -69.41 64.80
CA MET A 1 -14.22 -69.82 63.42
C MET A 1 -13.88 -68.56 62.64
N ILE A 2 -12.62 -68.36 62.27
CA ILE A 2 -12.15 -67.18 61.53
C ILE A 2 -11.74 -67.66 60.14
N LEU A 3 -12.41 -67.18 59.10
CA LEU A 3 -12.07 -67.49 57.71
C LEU A 3 -10.78 -66.74 57.32
N PRO A 4 -9.78 -67.42 56.72
CA PRO A 4 -8.59 -66.74 56.24
C PRO A 4 -8.93 -65.91 54.99
N SER A 5 -8.63 -64.61 55.05
CA SER A 5 -8.68 -63.72 53.88
C SER A 5 -7.59 -64.13 52.88
N PRO A 6 -7.85 -64.15 51.56
CA PRO A 6 -6.89 -64.62 50.59
C PRO A 6 -5.65 -63.69 50.52
N PRO A 7 -4.46 -64.24 50.25
CA PRO A 7 -3.22 -63.47 50.17
C PRO A 7 -3.24 -62.47 49.00
N GLU A 8 -2.82 -61.22 49.27
CA GLU A 8 -2.81 -60.07 48.35
C GLU A 8 -2.10 -60.31 47.01
N SER A 9 -1.29 -61.37 46.90
CA SER A 9 -0.66 -61.82 45.65
C SER A 9 -1.65 -62.18 44.51
N LYS A 10 -2.95 -62.34 44.81
CA LYS A 10 -4.02 -62.55 43.82
C LYS A 10 -4.75 -61.28 43.37
N LEU A 11 -4.34 -60.10 43.85
CA LEU A 11 -4.83 -58.84 43.28
C LEU A 11 -4.11 -58.61 41.95
N ALA A 12 -4.83 -58.91 40.86
CA ALA A 12 -4.37 -58.70 39.50
C ALA A 12 -3.90 -57.24 39.32
N SER A 13 -2.58 -57.04 39.30
CA SER A 13 -1.94 -55.84 38.76
C SER A 13 -2.32 -55.75 37.28
N GLY A 14 -3.42 -55.07 37.00
CA GLY A 14 -3.91 -54.84 35.65
C GLY A 14 -2.93 -53.96 34.87
N LYS A 15 -1.94 -54.57 34.23
CA LYS A 15 -1.19 -53.95 33.12
C LYS A 15 -2.10 -53.88 31.88
N ARG A 16 -3.24 -53.19 31.97
CA ARG A 16 -4.00 -52.80 30.78
C ARG A 16 -3.27 -51.61 30.15
N LYS A 17 -2.59 -51.83 29.03
CA LYS A 17 -2.26 -50.74 28.11
C LYS A 17 -3.58 -50.24 27.53
N SER A 18 -4.00 -49.04 27.91
CA SER A 18 -5.17 -48.38 27.33
C SER A 18 -4.94 -48.15 25.82
N PRO A 19 -5.94 -48.40 24.94
CA PRO A 19 -5.81 -48.15 23.50
C PRO A 19 -5.67 -46.66 23.16
N THR A 20 -6.04 -45.78 24.09
CA THR A 20 -5.83 -44.36 24.00
C THR A 20 -4.39 -44.03 24.43
N LEU A 21 -3.50 -43.97 23.44
CA LEU A 21 -2.18 -43.34 23.59
C LEU A 21 -2.37 -41.92 24.14
N LYS A 22 -1.95 -41.72 25.39
CA LYS A 22 -1.83 -40.40 26.01
C LYS A 22 -0.92 -39.56 25.12
N LYS A 23 -1.48 -38.54 24.45
CA LYS A 23 -0.74 -37.63 23.57
C LYS A 23 0.57 -37.23 24.27
N SER A 24 1.70 -37.64 23.70
CA SER A 24 3.01 -37.36 24.26
C SER A 24 3.17 -35.86 24.45
N LYS A 25 3.65 -35.47 25.64
CA LYS A 25 3.98 -34.08 25.95
C LYS A 25 4.96 -33.59 24.88
N ALA A 26 4.59 -32.51 24.21
CA ALA A 26 5.40 -31.88 23.18
C ALA A 26 6.83 -31.66 23.70
N LYS A 27 7.83 -32.01 22.90
CA LYS A 27 9.24 -31.71 23.20
C LYS A 27 9.39 -30.21 23.49
N PRO A 28 10.12 -29.81 24.56
CA PRO A 28 10.41 -28.41 24.82
C PRO A 28 11.30 -27.91 23.68
N GLY A 29 10.75 -27.04 22.82
CA GLY A 29 11.48 -26.45 21.69
C GLY A 29 10.93 -26.80 20.30
N GLY A 30 10.04 -27.78 20.17
CA GLY A 30 9.35 -28.05 18.90
C GLY A 30 8.17 -27.11 18.72
N ARG A 31 8.37 -25.94 18.09
CA ARG A 31 7.24 -25.09 17.66
C ARG A 31 6.29 -25.94 16.84
N ARG A 32 5.06 -26.15 17.34
CA ARG A 32 4.01 -26.86 16.59
C ARG A 32 3.81 -26.14 15.26
N LYS A 33 3.91 -26.87 14.15
CA LYS A 33 3.52 -26.38 12.83
C LYS A 33 2.07 -25.90 12.91
N LEU A 34 1.84 -24.63 12.58
CA LEU A 34 0.50 -24.05 12.58
C LEU A 34 -0.33 -24.70 11.47
N ASN A 35 -1.62 -24.92 11.75
CA ASN A 35 -2.58 -25.29 10.71
C ASN A 35 -2.91 -24.07 9.82
N CYS A 36 -3.62 -24.28 8.70
CA CYS A 36 -3.94 -23.20 7.76
C CYS A 36 -4.69 -22.04 8.45
N VAL A 37 -5.67 -22.36 9.31
CA VAL A 37 -6.41 -21.33 10.07
C VAL A 37 -5.46 -20.54 10.98
N GLY A 38 -4.60 -21.22 11.75
CA GLY A 38 -3.61 -20.58 12.61
C GLY A 38 -2.64 -19.70 11.82
N ARG A 39 -2.27 -20.11 10.61
CA ARG A 39 -1.44 -19.32 9.70
C ARG A 39 -2.14 -18.04 9.24
N ARG A 40 -3.44 -18.09 8.90
CA ARG A 40 -4.24 -16.89 8.58
C ARG A 40 -4.28 -15.90 9.73
N PHE A 41 -4.54 -16.38 10.95
CA PHE A 41 -4.55 -15.53 12.15
C PHE A 41 -3.16 -14.99 12.48
N GLN A 42 -2.11 -15.76 12.25
CA GLN A 42 -0.73 -15.29 12.40
C GLN A 42 -0.46 -14.14 11.43
N LEU A 43 -0.69 -14.35 10.13
CA LEU A 43 -0.47 -13.34 9.09
C LEU A 43 -1.26 -12.06 9.37
N ALA A 44 -2.55 -12.18 9.71
CA ALA A 44 -3.37 -11.04 10.08
C ALA A 44 -2.82 -10.26 11.29
N GLY A 45 -2.26 -10.96 12.29
CA GLY A 45 -1.63 -10.31 13.44
C GLY A 45 -0.36 -9.57 13.05
N GLU A 46 0.49 -10.18 12.23
CA GLU A 46 1.72 -9.56 11.72
C GLU A 46 1.41 -8.29 10.91
N LEU A 47 0.36 -8.31 10.08
CA LEU A 47 -0.07 -7.15 9.29
C LEU A 47 -0.61 -6.01 10.16
N ILE A 48 -1.43 -6.29 11.19
CA ILE A 48 -1.90 -5.26 12.14
C ILE A 48 -0.73 -4.53 12.80
N CYS A 49 0.34 -5.24 13.13
CA CYS A 49 1.51 -4.66 13.77
C CYS A 49 2.38 -3.82 12.83
N ARG A 50 2.40 -4.15 11.53
CA ARG A 50 3.35 -3.56 10.57
C ARG A 50 2.72 -2.53 9.64
N VAL A 51 1.41 -2.57 9.45
CA VAL A 51 0.67 -1.68 8.54
C VAL A 51 -0.17 -0.71 9.37
N PRO A 52 0.22 0.58 9.49
CA PRO A 52 -0.40 1.51 10.45
C PRO A 52 -1.91 1.67 10.30
N TRP A 53 -2.42 1.73 9.06
CA TRP A 53 -3.85 1.89 8.80
C TRP A 53 -4.68 0.63 9.11
N LEU A 54 -4.04 -0.53 9.37
CA LEU A 54 -4.69 -1.75 9.83
C LEU A 54 -4.79 -1.86 11.37
N ALA A 55 -4.15 -0.97 12.13
CA ALA A 55 -4.03 -1.10 13.58
C ALA A 55 -5.36 -1.25 14.33
N LYS A 56 -6.44 -0.64 13.81
CA LYS A 56 -7.80 -0.68 14.41
C LYS A 56 -8.69 -1.79 13.85
N ALA A 57 -8.22 -2.60 12.91
CA ALA A 57 -9.02 -3.64 12.28
C ALA A 57 -9.11 -4.89 13.16
N ALA A 58 -10.28 -5.54 13.16
CA ALA A 58 -10.49 -6.77 13.91
C ALA A 58 -9.69 -7.93 13.30
N ARG A 59 -8.76 -8.50 14.06
CA ARG A 59 -7.91 -9.63 13.64
C ARG A 59 -8.69 -10.81 13.03
N PRO A 60 -9.83 -11.27 13.57
CA PRO A 60 -10.59 -12.36 12.96
C PRO A 60 -11.12 -12.01 11.56
N ARG A 61 -11.51 -10.75 11.33
CA ARG A 61 -12.00 -10.30 10.03
C ARG A 61 -10.87 -10.24 9.01
N LEU A 62 -9.71 -9.72 9.41
CA LEU A 62 -8.52 -9.73 8.55
C LEU A 62 -8.05 -11.15 8.22
N ALA A 63 -8.07 -12.07 9.19
CA ALA A 63 -7.70 -13.46 8.94
C ALA A 63 -8.55 -14.12 7.84
N TRP A 64 -9.82 -13.73 7.72
CA TRP A 64 -10.68 -14.16 6.62
C TRP A 64 -10.33 -13.50 5.28
N ILE A 65 -10.02 -12.20 5.29
CA ILE A 65 -9.64 -11.45 4.09
C ILE A 65 -8.33 -11.99 3.52
N VAL A 66 -7.33 -12.22 4.37
CA VAL A 66 -6.00 -12.72 3.95
C VAL A 66 -5.96 -14.24 3.74
N ARG A 67 -7.13 -14.91 3.72
CA ARG A 67 -7.25 -16.36 3.51
C ARG A 67 -6.40 -16.84 2.34
N GLU A 68 -6.59 -16.22 1.18
CA GLU A 68 -6.07 -16.76 -0.08
C GLU A 68 -4.57 -16.64 -0.14
N VAL A 69 -4.04 -15.48 0.25
CA VAL A 69 -2.59 -15.25 0.35
C VAL A 69 -1.96 -16.11 1.45
N ALA A 70 -2.62 -16.27 2.60
CA ALA A 70 -2.11 -17.11 3.69
C ALA A 70 -2.06 -18.60 3.31
N ASP A 71 -3.10 -19.08 2.63
CA ASP A 71 -3.19 -20.47 2.16
C ASP A 71 -2.21 -20.72 1.00
N ALA A 72 -1.94 -19.71 0.17
CA ALA A 72 -0.87 -19.71 -0.84
C ALA A 72 0.54 -19.59 -0.23
N GLY A 73 0.65 -19.52 1.10
CA GLY A 73 1.91 -19.53 1.83
C GLY A 73 2.62 -18.18 1.92
N TRP A 74 1.93 -17.07 1.63
CA TRP A 74 2.52 -15.74 1.71
C TRP A 74 2.93 -15.39 3.15
N THR A 75 3.91 -14.52 3.23
CA THR A 75 4.47 -13.91 4.43
C THR A 75 4.00 -12.46 4.54
N ALA A 76 4.12 -11.86 5.73
CA ALA A 76 3.77 -10.46 5.91
C ALA A 76 4.62 -9.52 5.02
N ASP A 77 5.90 -9.85 4.80
CA ASP A 77 6.78 -9.05 3.94
C ASP A 77 6.32 -9.05 2.47
N GLU A 78 5.90 -10.22 1.95
CA GLU A 78 5.37 -10.33 0.59
C GLU A 78 4.06 -9.56 0.43
N VAL A 79 3.18 -9.62 1.43
CA VAL A 79 1.94 -8.82 1.42
C VAL A 79 2.24 -7.33 1.48
N ILE A 80 3.19 -6.89 2.30
CA ILE A 80 3.56 -5.47 2.39
C ILE A 80 4.18 -5.00 1.07
N ALA A 81 5.10 -5.77 0.48
CA ALA A 81 5.68 -5.46 -0.82
C ALA A 81 4.62 -5.37 -1.93
N TRP A 82 3.59 -6.21 -1.89
CA TRP A 82 2.44 -6.11 -2.78
C TRP A 82 1.64 -4.82 -2.57
N LEU A 83 1.36 -4.46 -1.32
CA LEU A 83 0.59 -3.25 -0.98
C LEU A 83 1.32 -1.96 -1.40
N ASP A 84 2.65 -2.00 -1.45
CA ASP A 84 3.52 -0.88 -1.84
C ASP A 84 3.57 -0.64 -3.36
N LEU A 85 3.00 -1.55 -4.17
CA LEU A 85 2.88 -1.34 -5.62
C LEU A 85 1.93 -0.18 -5.98
N GLU A 86 1.04 0.17 -5.06
CA GLU A 86 0.10 1.27 -5.20
C GLU A 86 0.33 2.29 -4.08
N ASP A 87 0.03 3.56 -4.35
CA ASP A 87 0.25 4.64 -3.40
C ASP A 87 -0.36 4.37 -2.01
N ALA A 88 0.38 4.82 -1.00
CA ALA A 88 -0.07 4.78 0.37
C ALA A 88 -1.29 5.69 0.55
N PRO A 89 -2.41 5.17 1.09
CA PRO A 89 -3.61 5.99 1.27
C PRO A 89 -3.40 7.02 2.38
N GLU A 90 -3.76 8.28 2.14
CA GLU A 90 -3.74 9.33 3.17
C GLU A 90 -4.66 9.00 4.35
N ARG A 91 -5.84 8.44 4.05
CA ARG A 91 -6.84 8.08 5.07
C ARG A 91 -7.68 6.88 4.63
N VAL A 92 -7.75 5.86 5.49
CA VAL A 92 -8.57 4.65 5.26
C VAL A 92 -9.72 4.57 6.25
N LEU A 93 -10.96 4.75 5.78
CA LEU A 93 -12.17 4.67 6.63
C LEU A 93 -12.62 3.23 6.91
N ARG A 94 -12.33 2.31 5.98
CA ARG A 94 -12.69 0.88 6.06
C ARG A 94 -11.47 0.00 5.82
N PRO A 95 -10.55 -0.13 6.78
CA PRO A 95 -9.27 -0.83 6.59
C PRO A 95 -9.41 -2.25 6.06
N SER A 96 -10.40 -2.99 6.56
CA SER A 96 -10.64 -4.36 6.13
C SER A 96 -11.17 -4.46 4.69
N GLY A 97 -12.08 -3.58 4.27
CA GLY A 97 -12.58 -3.56 2.89
C GLY A 97 -11.49 -3.11 1.91
N PHE A 98 -10.73 -2.09 2.30
CA PHE A 98 -9.60 -1.59 1.53
C PHE A 98 -8.52 -2.67 1.32
N LEU A 99 -8.15 -3.40 2.37
CA LEU A 99 -7.22 -4.53 2.25
C LEU A 99 -7.76 -5.61 1.30
N ALA A 100 -9.05 -5.93 1.37
CA ALA A 100 -9.65 -6.94 0.51
C ALA A 100 -9.57 -6.54 -0.97
N GLN A 101 -9.86 -5.28 -1.28
CA GLN A 101 -9.73 -4.74 -2.64
C GLN A 101 -8.28 -4.78 -3.13
N ARG A 102 -7.33 -4.34 -2.30
CA ARG A 102 -5.90 -4.34 -2.64
C ARG A 102 -5.32 -5.74 -2.86
N LEU A 103 -5.85 -6.75 -2.17
CA LEU A 103 -5.41 -8.14 -2.33
C LEU A 103 -6.12 -8.88 -3.46
N ASP A 104 -7.09 -8.26 -4.14
CA ASP A 104 -7.82 -8.91 -5.20
C ASP A 104 -6.89 -9.30 -6.35
N GLY A 105 -6.94 -10.57 -6.76
CA GLY A 105 -6.05 -11.11 -7.79
C GLY A 105 -4.57 -11.22 -7.43
N ALA A 106 -4.14 -10.89 -6.21
CA ALA A 106 -2.72 -10.89 -5.82
C ALA A 106 -2.05 -12.27 -6.01
N VAL A 107 -2.73 -13.35 -5.59
CA VAL A 107 -2.23 -14.72 -5.76
C VAL A 107 -2.11 -15.12 -7.23
N ARG A 108 -2.99 -14.58 -8.09
CA ARG A 108 -2.95 -14.84 -9.54
C ARG A 108 -1.77 -14.11 -10.19
N LEU A 109 -1.48 -12.90 -9.76
CA LEU A 109 -0.40 -12.09 -10.31
C LEU A 109 0.98 -12.55 -9.81
N TRP A 110 1.10 -12.97 -8.55
CA TRP A 110 2.33 -13.53 -7.97
C TRP A 110 2.16 -15.00 -7.52
N PRO A 111 2.03 -15.94 -8.46
CA PRO A 111 1.73 -17.33 -8.14
C PRO A 111 2.94 -18.06 -7.51
N THR A 112 4.16 -17.73 -7.92
CA THR A 112 5.38 -18.45 -7.52
C THR A 112 6.06 -17.80 -6.32
N ALA A 113 6.64 -18.63 -5.44
CA ALA A 113 7.40 -18.13 -4.30
C ALA A 113 8.66 -17.36 -4.71
N GLU A 114 9.32 -17.78 -5.80
CA GLU A 114 10.49 -17.09 -6.33
C GLU A 114 10.15 -15.70 -6.87
N GLY A 115 9.03 -15.55 -7.57
CA GLY A 115 8.56 -14.24 -8.06
C GLY A 115 8.28 -13.28 -6.90
N ARG A 116 7.63 -13.78 -5.85
CA ARG A 116 7.38 -12.99 -4.63
C ARG A 116 8.66 -12.58 -3.92
N ALA A 117 9.63 -13.49 -3.79
CA ALA A 117 10.91 -13.19 -3.17
C ALA A 117 11.66 -12.06 -3.91
N ARG A 118 11.69 -12.11 -5.25
CA ARG A 118 12.29 -11.05 -6.08
C ARG A 118 11.57 -9.71 -5.90
N ALA A 119 10.24 -9.71 -5.83
CA ALA A 119 9.49 -8.48 -5.61
C ALA A 119 9.76 -7.86 -4.23
N VAL A 120 9.90 -8.69 -3.18
CA VAL A 120 10.30 -8.23 -1.84
C VAL A 120 11.72 -7.65 -1.85
N GLU A 121 12.65 -8.26 -2.59
CA GLU A 121 14.00 -7.72 -2.74
C GLU A 121 14.00 -6.37 -3.44
N ALA A 122 13.23 -6.23 -4.52
CA ALA A 122 13.05 -4.96 -5.23
C ALA A 122 12.45 -3.89 -4.33
N TYR A 123 11.40 -4.21 -3.57
CA TYR A 123 10.81 -3.33 -2.56
C TYR A 123 11.84 -2.86 -1.53
N ARG A 124 12.61 -3.79 -0.95
CA ARG A 124 13.65 -3.45 0.03
C ARG A 124 14.77 -2.62 -0.58
N ALA A 125 15.10 -2.84 -1.85
CA ALA A 125 16.09 -2.05 -2.57
C ALA A 125 15.59 -0.61 -2.80
N SER A 126 14.33 -0.46 -3.22
CA SER A 126 13.67 0.85 -3.37
C SER A 126 13.69 1.65 -2.07
N ARG A 127 13.25 1.05 -0.96
CA ARG A 127 13.25 1.70 0.36
C ARG A 127 14.65 2.05 0.85
N ARG A 128 15.65 1.20 0.60
CA ARG A 128 17.06 1.52 0.91
C ARG A 128 17.58 2.66 0.05
N ALA A 129 17.25 2.71 -1.23
CA ALA A 129 17.64 3.79 -2.13
C ALA A 129 16.95 5.12 -1.76
N GLU A 130 15.67 5.06 -1.37
CA GLU A 130 14.95 6.21 -0.82
C GLU A 130 15.60 6.69 0.49
N GLN A 131 15.85 5.79 1.44
CA GLN A 131 16.55 6.13 2.68
C GLN A 131 17.96 6.70 2.43
N ALA A 132 18.70 6.18 1.45
CA ALA A 132 20.01 6.72 1.07
C ALA A 132 19.89 8.14 0.51
N ARG A 133 18.93 8.39 -0.40
CA ARG A 133 18.62 9.74 -0.90
C ARG A 133 18.27 10.68 0.25
N HIS A 134 17.41 10.26 1.18
CA HIS A 134 17.05 11.08 2.34
C HIS A 134 18.21 11.26 3.32
N ALA A 135 19.09 10.28 3.51
CA ALA A 135 20.27 10.39 4.36
C ALA A 135 21.29 11.42 3.83
N GLU A 136 21.41 11.55 2.50
CA GLU A 136 22.21 12.62 1.87
C GLU A 136 21.64 14.01 2.17
N TRP A 137 20.31 14.14 2.32
CA TRP A 137 19.64 15.40 2.69
C TRP A 137 19.52 15.63 4.21
N GLU A 138 19.49 14.57 5.02
CA GLU A 138 19.46 14.62 6.49
C GLU A 138 20.86 14.70 7.11
N GLY A 139 21.93 14.51 6.32
CA GLY A 139 23.31 14.67 6.73
C GLY A 139 23.64 16.11 7.12
N SER A 140 23.67 16.40 8.43
CA SER A 140 24.13 17.68 9.02
C SER A 140 23.46 18.96 8.49
N GLY A 141 22.25 18.88 7.94
CA GLY A 141 21.51 20.07 7.49
C GLY A 141 20.94 20.95 8.62
N GLY A 142 21.18 20.57 9.88
CA GLY A 142 20.85 21.42 11.02
C GLY A 142 21.90 22.53 11.19
N PRO A 143 21.50 23.76 11.56
CA PRO A 143 22.45 24.83 11.79
C PRO A 143 23.52 24.40 12.81
N SER A 144 24.77 24.33 12.36
CA SER A 144 25.92 23.88 13.16
C SER A 144 26.31 24.85 14.28
N SER A 145 25.71 26.05 14.32
CA SER A 145 25.91 27.06 15.34
C SER A 145 24.61 27.41 16.07
N GLN A 146 24.74 27.74 17.37
CA GLN A 146 23.61 28.18 18.19
C GLN A 146 22.95 29.47 17.64
N PHE A 147 23.73 30.33 16.98
CA PHE A 147 23.25 31.54 16.34
C PHE A 147 22.36 31.22 15.12
N ALA A 148 22.82 30.34 14.22
CA ALA A 148 22.02 29.91 13.09
C ALA A 148 20.77 29.11 13.54
N ALA A 149 20.87 28.36 14.64
CA ALA A 149 19.71 27.70 15.25
C ALA A 149 18.70 28.68 15.87
N ARG A 150 19.15 29.87 16.29
CA ARG A 150 18.28 30.95 16.76
C ARG A 150 17.56 31.61 15.59
N LEU A 151 18.31 31.99 14.54
CA LEU A 151 17.73 32.58 13.33
C LEU A 151 16.73 31.65 12.64
N PHE A 152 17.03 30.35 12.56
CA PHE A 152 16.10 29.37 11.98
C PHE A 152 14.82 29.24 12.81
N ARG A 153 14.92 29.23 14.15
CA ARG A 153 13.75 29.22 15.04
C ARG A 153 12.92 30.49 14.91
N GLU A 154 13.58 31.64 14.84
CA GLU A 154 12.92 32.94 14.71
C GLU A 154 12.17 33.04 13.36
N ALA A 155 12.79 32.60 12.27
CA ALA A 155 12.15 32.50 10.96
C ALA A 155 10.99 31.48 10.95
N ALA A 156 11.16 30.31 11.56
CA ALA A 156 10.11 29.29 11.66
C ALA A 156 8.94 29.71 12.56
N GLU A 157 9.18 30.58 13.55
CA GLU A 157 8.13 31.23 14.33
C GLU A 157 7.42 32.33 13.53
N GLN A 158 8.15 33.07 12.69
CA GLN A 158 7.55 34.08 11.82
C GLN A 158 6.60 33.44 10.79
N VAL A 159 6.99 32.30 10.19
CA VAL A 159 6.12 31.53 9.30
C VAL A 159 4.88 30.99 10.03
N ARG A 160 5.05 30.42 11.24
CA ARG A 160 3.91 29.95 12.06
C ARG A 160 2.96 31.08 12.48
N ARG A 161 3.46 32.31 12.66
CA ARG A 161 2.62 33.49 12.90
C ARG A 161 1.82 33.92 11.66
N HIS A 162 2.25 33.53 10.46
CA HIS A 162 1.54 33.77 9.20
C HIS A 162 0.60 32.62 8.77
N ASP A 163 0.62 31.47 9.45
CA ASP A 163 -0.22 30.29 9.13
C ASP A 163 -1.64 30.30 9.74
N HIS A 164 -2.15 31.48 10.11
CA HIS A 164 -3.59 31.70 10.21
C HIS A 164 -4.03 32.66 9.09
N PRO A 165 -4.39 32.16 7.90
CA PRO A 165 -5.30 32.93 7.08
C PRO A 165 -6.66 32.96 7.81
N PRO A 166 -7.33 34.11 7.99
CA PRO A 166 -8.78 34.07 8.08
C PRO A 166 -9.28 33.32 6.84
N ALA A 167 -10.39 32.58 6.97
CA ALA A 167 -11.00 31.76 5.94
C ALA A 167 -11.55 32.56 4.73
N GLN A 168 -10.85 33.59 4.28
CA GLN A 168 -11.16 34.49 3.18
C GLN A 168 -9.89 34.97 2.47
N LEU A 169 -8.91 34.10 2.21
CA LEU A 169 -7.77 34.45 1.33
C LEU A 169 -7.19 33.20 0.66
N LEU A 170 -8.07 32.35 0.12
CA LEU A 170 -7.71 31.31 -0.85
C LEU A 170 -8.61 31.44 -2.08
N TYR A 171 -8.63 32.64 -2.69
CA TYR A 171 -9.09 32.85 -4.07
C TYR A 171 -8.63 34.22 -4.58
N THR A 172 -7.32 34.40 -4.68
CA THR A 172 -6.72 35.50 -5.46
C THR A 172 -5.52 34.97 -6.25
N LEU A 173 -5.70 33.86 -6.95
CA LEU A 173 -5.29 33.85 -8.34
C LEU A 173 -6.47 34.46 -9.07
N THR A 174 -6.36 35.74 -9.38
CA THR A 174 -7.29 36.47 -10.24
C THR A 174 -7.43 35.72 -11.55
N THR A 175 -8.50 34.94 -11.66
CA THR A 175 -9.15 34.56 -12.92
C THR A 175 -9.82 35.81 -13.52
N ASP A 176 -9.03 36.85 -13.79
CA ASP A 176 -9.49 38.06 -14.50
C ASP A 176 -8.92 38.14 -15.93
N ASP A 177 -8.08 37.20 -16.34
CA ASP A 177 -7.56 37.09 -17.72
C ASP A 177 -7.72 35.68 -18.31
N VAL A 178 -8.68 34.88 -17.83
CA VAL A 178 -9.13 33.71 -18.60
C VAL A 178 -10.29 34.19 -19.48
N PRO A 179 -10.14 34.28 -20.81
CA PRO A 179 -11.25 34.66 -21.66
C PRO A 179 -12.42 33.73 -21.38
N ALA A 180 -13.60 34.32 -21.13
CA ALA A 180 -14.83 33.59 -20.85
C ALA A 180 -15.27 32.69 -22.03
N ALA A 181 -14.65 32.86 -23.19
CA ALA A 181 -14.76 31.99 -24.33
C ALA A 181 -13.46 31.18 -24.50
N PRO A 182 -13.54 29.86 -24.71
CA PRO A 182 -12.38 29.09 -25.10
C PRO A 182 -11.74 29.72 -26.35
N PRO A 183 -10.40 29.79 -26.44
CA PRO A 183 -9.74 30.26 -27.66
C PRO A 183 -10.18 29.36 -28.83
N GLU A 184 -10.58 29.98 -29.94
CA GLU A 184 -10.74 29.29 -31.21
C GLU A 184 -9.35 28.90 -31.71
N LEU A 185 -8.93 27.69 -31.35
CA LEU A 185 -7.66 27.12 -31.79
C LEU A 185 -7.77 26.73 -33.26
N SER A 186 -6.79 27.12 -34.05
CA SER A 186 -6.65 26.66 -35.43
C SER A 186 -6.36 25.17 -35.48
N GLU A 187 -6.64 24.53 -36.62
CA GLU A 187 -6.40 23.10 -36.81
C GLU A 187 -4.94 22.70 -36.58
N HIS A 188 -4.00 23.58 -36.96
CA HIS A 188 -2.57 23.37 -36.72
C HIS A 188 -2.21 23.42 -35.22
N GLU A 189 -2.78 24.35 -34.46
CA GLU A 189 -2.54 24.43 -33.01
C GLU A 189 -3.14 23.24 -32.27
N LEU A 190 -4.29 22.72 -32.72
CA LEU A 190 -4.87 21.49 -32.17
C LEU A 190 -3.96 20.28 -32.39
N ILE A 191 -3.32 20.16 -33.56
CA ILE A 191 -2.36 19.09 -33.85
C ILE A 191 -1.14 19.20 -32.95
N ASP A 192 -0.58 20.40 -32.80
CA ASP A 192 0.59 20.64 -31.94
C ASP A 192 0.29 20.36 -30.47
N MET A 193 -0.89 20.78 -29.99
CA MET A 193 -1.32 20.51 -28.62
C MET A 193 -1.53 19.01 -28.38
N ARG A 194 -2.08 18.27 -29.34
CA ARG A 194 -2.20 16.80 -29.24
C ARG A 194 -0.83 16.13 -29.19
N ALA A 195 0.12 16.56 -30.02
CA ALA A 195 1.48 16.05 -29.99
C ALA A 195 2.20 16.39 -28.68
N ALA A 196 1.95 17.56 -28.10
CA ALA A 196 2.47 17.96 -26.80
C ALA A 196 1.86 17.14 -25.65
N ALA A 197 0.55 16.91 -25.67
CA ALA A 197 -0.15 16.11 -24.66
C ALA A 197 0.23 14.62 -24.68
N GLN A 198 0.67 14.10 -25.82
CA GLN A 198 1.25 12.76 -25.90
C GLN A 198 2.59 12.65 -25.16
N LYS A 199 3.40 13.72 -25.20
CA LYS A 199 4.68 13.78 -24.48
C LYS A 199 4.49 14.09 -23.00
N ASP A 200 3.51 14.94 -22.69
CA ASP A 200 3.17 15.35 -21.34
C ASP A 200 1.67 15.22 -21.06
N PRO A 201 1.23 14.09 -20.49
CA PRO A 201 -0.17 13.85 -20.12
C PRO A 201 -0.72 14.83 -19.09
N SER A 202 0.13 15.55 -18.34
CA SER A 202 -0.33 16.54 -17.35
C SER A 202 -1.04 17.72 -18.01
N LEU A 203 -0.74 17.99 -19.27
CA LEU A 203 -1.31 19.07 -20.08
C LEU A 203 -2.82 18.89 -20.33
N VAL A 204 -3.30 17.65 -20.45
CA VAL A 204 -4.74 17.36 -20.55
C VAL A 204 -5.45 17.75 -19.25
N THR A 205 -4.80 17.51 -18.11
CA THR A 205 -5.40 17.76 -16.79
C THR A 205 -5.39 19.23 -16.40
N SER A 206 -4.38 19.99 -16.83
CA SER A 206 -4.33 21.44 -16.62
C SER A 206 -5.41 22.16 -17.45
N ILE A 207 -5.63 21.73 -18.71
CA ILE A 207 -6.69 22.29 -19.55
C ILE A 207 -8.08 21.89 -19.07
N ALA A 208 -8.27 20.65 -18.63
CA ALA A 208 -9.54 20.23 -18.03
C ALA A 208 -9.86 21.04 -16.75
N ALA A 209 -8.85 21.36 -15.94
CA ALA A 209 -9.02 22.18 -14.75
C ALA A 209 -9.30 23.66 -15.08
N ALA A 210 -8.73 24.19 -16.17
CA ALA A 210 -8.89 25.59 -16.57
C ALA A 210 -10.18 25.87 -17.36
N TYR A 211 -10.58 24.96 -18.26
CA TYR A 211 -11.66 25.18 -19.23
C TYR A 211 -12.77 24.11 -19.20
N GLY A 212 -12.66 23.12 -18.31
CA GLY A 212 -13.63 22.03 -18.17
C GLY A 212 -13.32 20.80 -19.02
N GLU A 213 -13.91 19.66 -18.63
CA GLU A 213 -13.65 18.35 -19.25
C GLU A 213 -14.12 18.27 -20.70
N ASP A 214 -15.24 18.92 -21.04
CA ASP A 214 -15.81 18.86 -22.39
C ASP A 214 -14.92 19.57 -23.41
N TYR A 215 -14.29 20.67 -23.00
CA TYR A 215 -13.33 21.37 -23.84
C TYR A 215 -12.02 20.59 -23.99
N ALA A 216 -11.53 19.98 -22.91
CA ALA A 216 -10.34 19.11 -22.98
C ALA A 216 -10.57 17.91 -23.93
N ARG A 217 -11.78 17.32 -23.94
CA ARG A 217 -12.16 16.26 -24.88
C ARG A 217 -12.22 16.73 -26.33
N TYR A 218 -12.69 17.96 -26.57
CA TYR A 218 -12.69 18.57 -27.90
C TYR A 218 -11.26 18.78 -28.43
N VAL A 219 -10.36 19.30 -27.59
CA VAL A 219 -8.97 19.63 -27.97
C VAL A 219 -8.13 18.36 -28.16
N PHE A 220 -8.12 17.43 -27.20
CA PHE A 220 -7.18 16.30 -27.19
C PHE A 220 -7.71 15.00 -27.83
N SER A 221 -8.95 15.01 -28.31
CA SER A 221 -9.71 13.82 -28.73
C SER A 221 -10.08 12.89 -27.56
N ALA A 222 -11.18 12.16 -27.73
CA ALA A 222 -11.72 11.27 -26.70
C ALA A 222 -10.72 10.17 -26.30
N ASP A 223 -9.90 9.69 -27.25
CA ASP A 223 -8.97 8.58 -27.01
C ASP A 223 -7.82 8.96 -26.08
N ILE A 224 -7.27 10.17 -26.20
CA ILE A 224 -6.19 10.65 -25.32
C ILE A 224 -6.76 11.00 -23.94
N ALA A 225 -7.93 11.65 -23.89
CA ALA A 225 -8.60 11.96 -22.62
C ALA A 225 -8.93 10.69 -21.83
N ASP A 226 -9.45 9.65 -22.50
CA ASP A 226 -9.73 8.35 -21.89
C ASP A 226 -8.46 7.61 -21.46
N LEU A 227 -7.39 7.71 -22.24
CA LEU A 227 -6.10 7.13 -21.90
C LEU A 227 -5.53 7.78 -20.63
N VAL A 228 -5.59 9.11 -20.50
CA VAL A 228 -5.15 9.85 -19.32
C VAL A 228 -5.99 9.49 -18.09
N GLN A 229 -7.31 9.32 -18.24
CA GLN A 229 -8.16 8.86 -17.13
C GLN A 229 -7.84 7.42 -16.70
N ARG A 230 -7.56 6.50 -17.65
CA ARG A 230 -7.11 5.13 -17.34
C ARG A 230 -5.74 5.10 -16.67
N VAL A 231 -4.83 5.97 -17.10
CA VAL A 231 -3.48 6.12 -16.54
C VAL A 231 -3.52 6.73 -15.13
N ARG A 232 -4.43 7.67 -14.86
CA ARG A 232 -4.72 8.19 -13.50
C ARG A 232 -5.17 7.10 -12.53
N GLY A 233 -5.82 6.04 -13.01
CA GLY A 233 -6.18 4.88 -12.19
C GLY A 233 -5.03 3.90 -11.90
N THR A 234 -3.87 4.06 -12.55
CA THR A 234 -2.76 3.09 -12.53
C THR A 234 -1.42 3.66 -12.04
N GLY A 235 -1.33 4.96 -11.71
CA GLY A 235 -0.14 5.55 -11.07
C GLY A 235 1.12 5.65 -11.93
N HIS A 236 1.06 5.31 -13.23
CA HIS A 236 2.21 5.32 -14.13
C HIS A 236 2.18 6.51 -15.10
N LEU A 237 2.99 7.54 -14.85
CA LEU A 237 3.08 8.74 -15.70
C LEU A 237 4.05 8.61 -16.89
N VAL A 238 4.13 7.43 -17.50
CA VAL A 238 4.86 7.25 -18.77
C VAL A 238 4.02 6.38 -19.69
N ILE A 239 3.48 7.01 -20.74
CA ILE A 239 2.79 6.31 -21.83
C ILE A 239 3.86 5.96 -22.85
N ASP A 240 4.45 4.79 -22.72
CA ASP A 240 5.21 4.19 -23.81
C ASP A 240 4.26 3.22 -24.53
N ARG A 241 3.79 3.61 -25.72
CA ARG A 241 3.26 2.63 -26.67
C ARG A 241 3.98 2.75 -28.00
N PRO A 242 4.34 1.61 -28.63
CA PRO A 242 5.01 1.59 -29.92
C PRO A 242 3.96 1.70 -31.05
N TRP A 243 4.46 1.80 -32.29
CA TRP A 243 3.76 1.72 -33.59
C TRP A 243 3.15 3.06 -34.03
N GLU A 244 3.76 3.82 -34.95
CA GLU A 244 3.80 3.56 -36.41
C GLU A 244 2.49 2.97 -36.94
N GLU A 245 1.66 3.87 -37.49
CA GLU A 245 0.80 3.75 -38.67
C GLU A 245 -0.42 4.64 -38.46
N TYR A 246 -0.37 5.85 -39.03
CA TYR A 246 -1.40 6.43 -39.90
C TYR A 246 -0.83 7.77 -40.40
N ALA A 247 -0.40 7.72 -41.66
CA ALA A 247 -0.20 8.88 -42.51
C ALA A 247 -1.54 9.57 -42.81
#